data_AF-A0A0N0TRZ5-F1
#
_entry.id   AF-A0A0N0TRZ5-F1
#
_cell.length_a   1.000
_cell.length_b   1.000
_cell.length_c   1.000
_cell.angle_alpha   90.00
_cell.angle_beta   90.00
_cell.angle_gamma   90.00
#
_symmetry.space_group_name_H-M   'P 1'
#
loop_
_entity.id
_entity.type
_entity.pdbx_description
1 polymer ?
#
loop_
_entity_poly.entity_id
_entity_poly.type
_entity_poly.pdbx_seq_one_letter_code
_entity_poly.pdbx_strand_id
1 'polypeptide(L)'
;MSAMGLAAMIALPAAQPVAEVEDPRGAGLVPGAGDLHVTVEDDVEDRLSPGDRVHYTIRVRNSGYEALPGTQIVQLLPPGMRHVSDSGEGSVDAEASRVVWDRPLEPGARASLTVTTEVRSRPEGASRTATTVCLRPEEGAALVACTASVHRVHGVVPTVWVVAGLAAVAVVGAAVGGLVRYRGSRSPDPRTDPGPTRVPEPEPETTPDPGAEAPEVPEGDGVGTDSNVRPFPGAAPVYHLDAHR
;
A
#
# COMPACT_ATOMS: atom_id res chain seq x y z
N MET A 1 -76.33 18.20 -20.93
CA MET A 1 -75.68 16.89 -20.68
C MET A 1 -75.01 16.46 -21.97
N SER A 2 -73.73 16.81 -22.15
CA SER A 2 -72.93 16.33 -23.29
C SER A 2 -71.63 15.79 -22.71
N ALA A 3 -71.51 14.46 -22.80
CA ALA A 3 -70.39 13.70 -22.27
C ALA A 3 -69.18 13.84 -23.21
N MET A 4 -68.05 14.28 -22.65
CA MET A 4 -66.73 14.18 -23.28
C MET A 4 -66.28 12.71 -23.21
N GLY A 5 -66.29 12.03 -24.34
CA GLY A 5 -65.72 10.69 -24.49
C GLY A 5 -64.22 10.78 -24.77
N LEU A 6 -63.43 10.40 -23.78
CA LEU A 6 -61.97 10.33 -23.82
C LEU A 6 -61.53 9.11 -24.66
N ALA A 7 -60.94 9.33 -25.84
CA ALA A 7 -60.28 8.27 -26.58
C ALA A 7 -58.86 8.08 -26.03
N ALA A 8 -58.63 7.01 -25.28
CA ALA A 8 -57.31 6.62 -24.78
C ALA A 8 -56.53 5.93 -25.91
N MET A 9 -55.53 6.61 -26.46
CA MET A 9 -54.53 6.04 -27.36
C MET A 9 -53.61 5.12 -26.55
N ILE A 10 -53.71 3.82 -26.78
CA ILE A 10 -52.76 2.83 -26.26
C ILE A 10 -51.46 3.01 -27.03
N ALA A 11 -50.48 3.67 -26.41
CA ALA A 11 -49.11 3.70 -26.92
C ALA A 11 -48.50 2.31 -26.71
N LEU A 12 -48.25 1.59 -27.81
CA LEU A 12 -47.37 0.41 -27.79
C LEU A 12 -45.98 0.84 -27.29
N PRO A 13 -45.31 0.05 -26.44
CA PRO A 13 -43.91 0.31 -26.15
C PRO A 13 -43.15 0.11 -27.45
N ALA A 14 -42.47 1.16 -27.91
CA ALA A 14 -41.48 1.04 -28.98
C ALA A 14 -40.48 -0.03 -28.53
N ALA A 15 -40.49 -1.18 -29.20
CA ALA A 15 -39.39 -2.12 -29.14
C ALA A 15 -38.15 -1.34 -29.54
N GLN A 16 -37.29 -1.04 -28.58
CA GLN A 16 -35.98 -0.49 -28.87
C GLN A 16 -35.30 -1.49 -29.82
N PRO A 17 -34.70 -1.05 -30.94
CA PRO A 17 -33.87 -1.96 -31.71
C PRO A 17 -32.80 -2.46 -30.74
N VAL A 18 -32.83 -3.76 -30.45
CA VAL A 18 -31.71 -4.44 -29.83
C VAL A 18 -30.55 -4.14 -30.76
N ALA A 19 -29.61 -3.30 -30.33
CA ALA A 19 -28.34 -3.15 -31.02
C ALA A 19 -27.80 -4.56 -31.18
N GLU A 20 -27.73 -5.01 -32.42
CA GLU A 20 -27.15 -6.29 -32.77
C GLU A 20 -25.73 -6.25 -32.21
N VAL A 21 -25.49 -7.05 -31.17
CA VAL A 21 -24.14 -7.29 -30.69
C VAL A 21 -23.51 -8.10 -31.81
N GLU A 22 -22.87 -7.41 -32.75
CA GLU A 22 -22.00 -8.05 -33.74
C GLU A 22 -21.11 -9.02 -32.97
N ASP A 23 -21.18 -10.30 -33.34
CA ASP A 23 -20.34 -11.34 -32.75
C ASP A 23 -18.89 -10.84 -32.78
N PRO A 24 -18.16 -10.74 -31.66
CA PRO A 24 -16.76 -10.32 -31.67
C PRO A 24 -15.87 -11.28 -32.47
N ARG A 25 -16.39 -12.43 -32.93
CA ARG A 25 -15.75 -13.35 -33.86
C ARG A 25 -16.02 -13.03 -35.34
N GLY A 26 -16.85 -12.03 -35.63
CA GLY A 26 -17.15 -11.53 -36.98
C GLY A 26 -16.19 -10.47 -37.49
N ALA A 27 -15.31 -9.92 -36.63
CA ALA A 27 -14.16 -9.16 -37.10
C ALA A 27 -13.27 -10.11 -37.89
N GLY A 28 -13.27 -9.96 -39.22
CA GLY A 28 -12.49 -10.79 -40.13
C GLY A 28 -11.05 -10.90 -39.66
N LEU A 29 -10.51 -12.12 -39.64
CA LEU A 29 -9.09 -12.31 -39.35
C LEU A 29 -8.29 -11.65 -40.48
N VAL A 30 -7.51 -10.62 -40.14
CA VAL A 30 -6.62 -9.96 -41.10
C VAL A 30 -5.42 -10.88 -41.37
N PRO A 31 -5.17 -11.30 -42.62
CA PRO A 31 -4.01 -12.12 -42.96
C PRO A 31 -2.70 -11.46 -42.52
N GLY A 32 -1.79 -12.23 -41.92
CA GLY A 32 -0.49 -11.75 -41.43
C GLY A 32 -0.51 -10.98 -40.11
N ALA A 33 -1.68 -10.68 -39.53
CA ALA A 33 -1.77 -9.94 -38.27
C ALA A 33 -1.11 -10.63 -37.07
N GLY A 34 -1.01 -11.96 -37.10
CA GLY A 34 -0.37 -12.77 -36.05
C GLY A 34 1.14 -12.57 -35.94
N ASP A 35 1.77 -11.99 -36.96
CA ASP A 35 3.23 -11.79 -37.02
C ASP A 35 3.65 -10.38 -36.58
N LEU A 36 2.70 -9.58 -36.07
CA LEU A 36 2.95 -8.27 -35.49
C LEU A 36 3.53 -8.40 -34.08
N HIS A 37 4.58 -7.61 -33.82
CA HIS A 37 5.22 -7.53 -32.51
C HIS A 37 5.31 -6.09 -32.04
N VAL A 38 5.06 -5.89 -30.75
CA VAL A 38 5.22 -4.60 -30.06
C VAL A 38 6.01 -4.79 -28.78
N THR A 39 6.90 -3.84 -28.52
CA THR A 39 7.63 -3.70 -27.26
C THR A 39 7.49 -2.26 -26.79
N VAL A 40 7.41 -2.09 -25.47
CA VAL A 40 7.39 -0.78 -24.83
C VAL A 40 8.48 -0.78 -23.77
N GLU A 41 9.28 0.27 -23.79
CA GLU A 41 10.31 0.54 -22.79
C GLU A 41 10.10 1.96 -22.27
N ASP A 42 10.56 2.23 -21.06
CA ASP A 42 10.51 3.55 -20.45
C ASP A 42 11.83 3.87 -19.75
N ASP A 43 12.00 5.14 -19.41
CA ASP A 43 13.23 5.71 -18.86
C ASP A 43 13.20 5.90 -17.34
N VAL A 44 12.14 5.44 -16.67
CA VAL A 44 11.93 5.66 -15.24
C VAL A 44 12.13 4.37 -14.44
N GLU A 45 12.63 4.50 -13.23
CA GLU A 45 12.64 3.40 -12.28
C GLU A 45 11.23 3.19 -11.70
N ASP A 46 10.94 1.98 -11.19
CA ASP A 46 9.62 1.46 -10.72
C ASP A 46 8.79 2.38 -9.77
N ARG A 47 9.26 3.57 -9.37
CA ARG A 47 8.60 4.48 -8.45
C ARG A 47 8.29 5.83 -9.11
N LEU A 48 6.99 6.10 -9.25
CA LEU A 48 6.44 7.35 -9.74
C LEU A 48 5.70 8.11 -8.64
N SER A 49 5.65 9.43 -8.80
CA SER A 49 4.89 10.38 -7.99
C SER A 49 4.03 11.27 -8.90
N PRO A 50 2.92 11.82 -8.40
CA PRO A 50 2.17 12.85 -9.12
C PRO A 50 3.07 14.03 -9.53
N GLY A 51 3.01 14.41 -10.81
CA GLY A 51 3.86 15.41 -11.45
C GLY A 51 5.00 14.83 -12.29
N ASP A 52 5.36 13.56 -12.07
CA ASP A 52 6.42 12.90 -12.84
C ASP A 52 6.00 12.71 -14.29
N ARG A 53 7.00 12.78 -15.19
CA ARG A 53 6.86 12.46 -16.61
C ARG A 53 7.54 11.15 -16.91
N VAL A 54 6.89 10.33 -17.72
CA VAL A 54 7.44 9.05 -18.19
C VAL A 54 7.61 9.12 -19.69
N HIS A 55 8.81 8.82 -20.18
CA HIS A 55 9.13 8.79 -21.60
C HIS A 55 9.16 7.34 -22.09
N TYR A 56 8.14 6.95 -22.83
CA TYR A 56 8.04 5.64 -23.45
C TYR A 56 8.70 5.61 -24.82
N THR A 57 9.43 4.54 -25.11
CA THR A 57 9.88 4.16 -26.45
C THR A 57 9.10 2.93 -26.88
N ILE A 58 8.20 3.11 -27.86
CA ILE A 58 7.39 2.04 -28.44
C ILE A 58 8.08 1.57 -29.71
N ARG A 59 8.37 0.27 -29.81
CA ARG A 59 8.95 -0.35 -31.00
C ARG A 59 8.03 -1.42 -31.54
N VAL A 60 7.73 -1.32 -32.83
CA VAL A 60 6.85 -2.24 -33.54
C VAL A 60 7.56 -2.87 -34.73
N ARG A 61 7.17 -4.09 -35.06
CA ARG A 61 7.71 -4.83 -36.20
C ARG A 61 6.63 -5.73 -36.81
N ASN A 62 6.55 -5.75 -38.14
CA ASN A 62 5.90 -6.81 -38.88
C ASN A 62 6.95 -7.88 -39.23
N SER A 63 6.82 -9.07 -38.67
CA SER A 63 7.74 -10.19 -38.93
C SER A 63 7.23 -11.19 -39.97
N GLY A 64 6.01 -10.98 -40.46
CA GLY A 64 5.35 -11.82 -41.44
C GLY A 64 5.68 -11.43 -42.88
N TYR A 65 4.95 -12.06 -43.79
CA TYR A 65 5.14 -11.89 -45.24
C TYR A 65 4.04 -11.05 -45.90
N GLU A 66 3.00 -10.67 -45.16
CA GLU A 66 1.88 -9.86 -45.65
C GLU A 66 2.07 -8.38 -45.30
N ALA A 67 1.69 -7.49 -46.21
CA ALA A 67 1.66 -6.06 -45.96
C ALA A 67 0.42 -5.67 -45.13
N LEU A 68 0.60 -4.81 -44.13
CA LEU A 68 -0.47 -4.37 -43.23
C LEU A 68 -0.62 -2.84 -43.28
N PRO A 69 -1.23 -2.28 -44.34
CA PRO A 69 -1.30 -0.84 -44.56
C PRO A 69 -2.22 -0.12 -43.56
N GLY A 70 -3.18 -0.83 -42.96
CA GLY A 70 -4.11 -0.28 -41.98
C GLY A 70 -3.63 -0.37 -40.54
N THR A 71 -2.36 -0.73 -40.29
CA THR A 71 -1.89 -0.97 -38.92
C THR A 71 -1.99 0.28 -38.07
N GLN A 72 -2.58 0.15 -36.87
CA GLN A 72 -2.66 1.20 -35.87
C GLN A 72 -1.94 0.75 -34.59
N ILE A 73 -1.17 1.68 -34.01
CA ILE A 73 -0.63 1.54 -32.65
C ILE A 73 -1.62 2.23 -31.71
N VAL A 74 -2.08 1.53 -30.68
CA VAL A 74 -3.06 2.02 -29.70
C VAL A 74 -2.42 2.00 -28.33
N GLN A 75 -2.17 3.16 -27.75
CA GLN A 75 -1.75 3.29 -26.36
C GLN A 75 -2.94 3.63 -25.47
N LEU A 76 -3.04 2.92 -24.34
CA LEU A 76 -4.02 3.11 -23.29
C LEU A 76 -3.30 3.46 -22.00
N LEU A 77 -3.63 4.62 -21.46
CA LEU A 77 -3.14 5.11 -20.19
C LEU A 77 -4.17 4.80 -19.09
N PRO A 78 -3.71 4.30 -17.95
CA PRO A 78 -4.58 4.03 -16.81
C PRO A 78 -5.07 5.34 -16.17
N PRO A 79 -6.14 5.29 -15.34
CA PRO A 79 -6.61 6.44 -14.59
C PRO A 79 -5.50 7.08 -13.76
N GLY A 80 -5.44 8.41 -13.76
CA GLY A 80 -4.38 9.16 -13.07
C GLY A 80 -3.12 9.37 -13.89
N MET A 81 -3.10 8.94 -15.17
CA MET A 81 -2.07 9.33 -16.15
C MET A 81 -2.70 10.08 -17.31
N ARG A 82 -1.89 10.90 -18.00
CA ARG A 82 -2.30 11.58 -19.23
C ARG A 82 -1.21 11.64 -20.27
N HIS A 83 -1.61 11.72 -21.53
CA HIS A 83 -0.72 12.04 -22.63
C HIS A 83 -0.26 13.50 -22.57
N VAL A 84 1.00 13.75 -22.96
CA VAL A 84 1.59 15.09 -23.04
C VAL A 84 2.03 15.39 -24.47
N SER A 85 2.83 14.52 -25.07
CA SER A 85 3.37 14.70 -26.42
C SER A 85 3.94 13.41 -26.97
N ASP A 86 4.01 13.29 -28.29
CA ASP A 86 4.57 12.14 -28.98
C ASP A 86 5.31 12.55 -30.26
N SER A 87 6.16 11.66 -30.78
CA SER A 87 6.89 11.89 -32.03
C SER A 87 6.09 11.52 -33.28
N GLY A 88 4.86 11.02 -33.13
CA GLY A 88 4.12 10.37 -34.20
C GLY A 88 2.88 11.11 -34.70
N GLU A 89 2.54 12.23 -34.07
CA GLU A 89 1.32 13.01 -34.29
C GLU A 89 0.06 12.14 -34.12
N GLY A 90 0.03 11.39 -33.02
CA GLY A 90 -1.09 10.50 -32.71
C GLY A 90 -2.40 11.24 -32.49
N SER A 91 -3.50 10.59 -32.84
CA SER A 91 -4.84 11.04 -32.47
C SER A 91 -5.08 10.76 -30.98
N VAL A 92 -5.23 11.82 -30.20
CA VAL A 92 -5.43 11.76 -28.74
C VAL A 92 -6.91 11.97 -28.45
N ASP A 93 -7.47 11.16 -27.55
CA ASP A 93 -8.85 11.33 -27.08
C ASP A 93 -9.03 12.58 -26.19
N ALA A 94 -10.28 12.95 -25.90
CA ALA A 94 -10.58 14.14 -25.10
C ALA A 94 -10.04 14.07 -23.66
N GLU A 95 -9.93 12.87 -23.09
CA GLU A 95 -9.39 12.66 -21.74
C GLU A 95 -7.85 12.56 -21.71
N ALA A 96 -7.21 12.56 -22.88
CA ALA A 96 -5.78 12.27 -23.03
C ALA A 96 -5.36 10.94 -22.38
N SER A 97 -6.27 9.97 -22.37
CA SER A 97 -6.09 8.62 -21.81
C SER A 97 -5.79 7.59 -22.90
N ARG A 98 -6.08 7.91 -24.16
CA ARG A 98 -5.89 7.03 -25.30
C ARG A 98 -5.25 7.79 -26.45
N VAL A 99 -4.24 7.17 -27.06
CA VAL A 99 -3.57 7.70 -28.25
C VAL A 99 -3.52 6.64 -29.34
N VAL A 100 -3.82 7.02 -30.58
CA VAL A 100 -3.81 6.13 -31.74
C VAL A 100 -2.90 6.70 -32.83
N TRP A 101 -1.99 5.89 -33.36
CA TRP A 101 -1.14 6.24 -34.50
C TRP A 101 -1.35 5.30 -35.67
N ASP A 102 -1.63 5.85 -36.85
CA ASP A 102 -1.61 5.08 -38.10
C ASP A 102 -0.15 4.86 -38.55
N ARG A 103 0.21 3.59 -38.68
CA ARG A 103 1.57 3.14 -38.99
C ARG A 103 1.52 1.93 -39.93
N PRO A 104 1.34 2.15 -41.24
CA PRO A 104 1.46 1.11 -42.26
C PRO A 104 2.78 0.33 -42.09
N LEU A 105 2.72 -1.00 -42.14
CA LEU A 105 3.91 -1.86 -42.00
C LEU A 105 3.99 -2.89 -43.14
N GLU A 106 4.98 -2.70 -43.99
CA GLU A 106 5.40 -3.70 -44.99
C GLU A 106 6.03 -4.93 -44.33
N PRO A 107 6.14 -6.07 -45.05
CA PRO A 107 6.85 -7.26 -44.58
C PRO A 107 8.28 -6.92 -44.11
N GLY A 108 8.62 -7.29 -42.87
CA GLY A 108 9.92 -7.03 -42.26
C GLY A 108 10.14 -5.59 -41.75
N ALA A 109 9.20 -4.68 -41.99
CA ALA A 109 9.32 -3.28 -41.58
C ALA A 109 9.30 -3.11 -40.05
N ARG A 110 9.91 -2.01 -39.59
CA ARG A 110 9.96 -1.61 -38.18
C ARG A 110 9.59 -0.13 -38.06
N ALA A 111 8.91 0.22 -36.98
CA ALA A 111 8.69 1.62 -36.61
C ALA A 111 8.99 1.84 -35.11
N SER A 112 9.35 3.07 -34.77
CA SER A 112 9.65 3.50 -33.41
C SER A 112 8.95 4.81 -33.12
N LEU A 113 8.36 4.94 -31.94
CA LEU A 113 7.71 6.16 -31.45
C LEU A 113 8.22 6.48 -30.06
N THR A 114 8.40 7.77 -29.78
CA THR A 114 8.61 8.26 -28.41
C THR A 114 7.35 8.95 -27.93
N VAL A 115 6.92 8.64 -26.71
CA VAL A 115 5.69 9.19 -26.12
C VAL A 115 5.99 9.66 -24.71
N THR A 116 5.58 10.88 -24.39
CA THR A 116 5.69 11.46 -23.06
C THR A 116 4.32 11.49 -22.41
N THR A 117 4.25 10.96 -21.20
CA THR A 117 3.04 10.96 -20.36
C THR A 117 3.34 11.60 -19.02
N GLU A 118 2.30 12.03 -18.31
CA GLU A 118 2.42 12.64 -16.99
C GLU A 118 1.51 11.92 -15.99
N VAL A 119 2.05 11.68 -14.79
CA VAL A 119 1.30 11.15 -13.64
C VAL A 119 0.54 12.31 -13.00
N ARG A 120 -0.79 12.27 -13.04
CA ARG A 120 -1.67 13.29 -12.42
C ARG A 120 -2.02 12.98 -10.98
N SER A 121 -2.28 11.71 -10.70
CA SER A 121 -2.72 11.27 -9.39
C SER A 121 -2.38 9.80 -9.20
N ARG A 122 -2.41 9.38 -7.94
CA ARG A 122 -2.34 7.96 -7.61
C ARG A 122 -3.68 7.30 -7.95
N PRO A 123 -3.72 6.16 -8.65
CA PRO A 123 -4.96 5.43 -8.88
C PRO A 123 -5.59 5.01 -7.54
N GLU A 124 -6.92 5.17 -7.43
CA GLU A 124 -7.65 4.77 -6.22
C GLU A 124 -7.60 3.25 -6.03
N GLY A 125 -7.39 2.80 -4.79
CA GLY A 125 -7.33 1.36 -4.48
C GLY A 125 -6.11 0.60 -5.02
N ALA A 126 -5.24 1.23 -5.81
CA ALA A 126 -4.04 0.62 -6.37
C ALA A 126 -2.78 1.44 -6.06
N SER A 127 -1.65 0.75 -5.86
CA SER A 127 -0.33 1.38 -5.82
C SER A 127 0.44 1.16 -7.12
N ARG A 128 -0.15 0.45 -8.08
CA ARG A 128 0.45 0.10 -9.36
C ARG A 128 -0.39 0.67 -10.48
N THR A 129 0.29 1.11 -11.52
CA THR A 129 -0.29 1.67 -12.73
C THR A 129 0.32 0.93 -13.92
N ALA A 130 -0.47 0.65 -14.95
CA ALA A 130 -0.02 -0.13 -16.10
C ALA A 130 -0.41 0.57 -17.40
N THR A 131 0.59 1.10 -18.11
CA THR A 131 0.41 1.66 -19.44
C THR A 131 0.43 0.50 -20.43
N THR A 132 -0.61 0.38 -21.26
CA THR A 132 -0.73 -0.70 -22.23
C THR A 132 -0.61 -0.16 -23.65
N VAL A 133 0.16 -0.85 -24.50
CA VAL A 133 0.27 -0.55 -25.93
C VAL A 133 -0.10 -1.78 -26.72
N CYS A 134 -1.03 -1.63 -27.65
CA CYS A 134 -1.52 -2.70 -28.50
C CYS A 134 -1.40 -2.34 -29.98
N LEU A 135 -1.35 -3.35 -30.84
CA LEU A 135 -1.42 -3.23 -32.28
C LEU A 135 -2.78 -3.69 -32.78
N ARG A 136 -3.33 -2.90 -33.69
CA ARG A 136 -4.50 -3.24 -34.48
C ARG A 136 -4.06 -3.38 -35.94
N PRO A 137 -4.36 -4.48 -36.64
CA PRO A 137 -3.87 -4.70 -38.00
C PRO A 137 -4.56 -3.83 -39.06
N GLU A 138 -5.82 -3.47 -38.83
CA GLU A 138 -6.61 -2.54 -39.65
C GLU A 138 -7.65 -1.81 -38.78
N GLU A 139 -8.17 -0.68 -39.23
CA GLU A 139 -9.21 0.02 -38.49
C GLU A 139 -10.46 -0.87 -38.28
N GLY A 140 -11.03 -0.85 -37.07
CA GLY A 140 -12.18 -1.69 -36.70
C GLY A 140 -11.84 -3.14 -36.34
N ALA A 141 -10.67 -3.65 -36.71
CA ALA A 141 -10.26 -5.00 -36.31
C ALA A 141 -9.92 -5.12 -34.81
N ALA A 142 -9.92 -6.36 -34.33
CA ALA A 142 -9.49 -6.70 -32.98
C ALA A 142 -7.99 -6.37 -32.78
N LEU A 143 -7.62 -6.10 -31.52
CA LEU A 143 -6.22 -5.94 -31.13
C LEU A 143 -5.54 -7.32 -31.12
N VAL A 144 -4.33 -7.42 -31.67
CA VAL A 144 -3.66 -8.72 -31.90
C VAL A 144 -2.36 -8.91 -31.13
N ALA A 145 -1.65 -7.82 -30.82
CA ALA A 145 -0.39 -7.86 -30.07
C ALA A 145 -0.37 -6.74 -29.05
N CYS A 146 -0.19 -7.06 -27.77
CA CYS A 146 -0.18 -6.09 -26.69
C CYS A 146 1.01 -6.28 -25.77
N THR A 147 1.50 -5.18 -25.23
CA THR A 147 2.53 -5.14 -24.20
C THR A 147 2.17 -4.07 -23.18
N ALA A 148 2.70 -4.18 -21.97
CA ALA A 148 2.45 -3.20 -20.92
C ALA A 148 3.71 -2.89 -20.14
N SER A 149 3.84 -1.64 -19.70
CA SER A 149 4.81 -1.23 -18.70
C SER A 149 4.09 -0.91 -17.39
N VAL A 150 4.64 -1.38 -16.27
CA VAL A 150 4.01 -1.31 -14.95
C VAL A 150 4.92 -0.58 -13.98
N HIS A 151 4.37 0.44 -13.33
CA HIS A 151 5.09 1.22 -12.31
C HIS A 151 4.33 1.26 -11.00
N ARG A 152 5.01 1.58 -9.90
CA ARG A 152 4.37 1.89 -8.61
C ARG A 152 4.22 3.39 -8.44
N VAL A 153 3.00 3.84 -8.15
CA VAL A 153 2.72 5.25 -7.83
C VAL A 153 2.64 5.43 -6.32
N HIS A 154 3.56 6.21 -5.77
CA HIS A 154 3.57 6.53 -4.35
C HIS A 154 2.58 7.66 -4.06
N GLY A 155 1.95 7.59 -2.88
CA GLY A 155 1.12 8.70 -2.42
C GLY A 155 2.02 9.79 -1.86
N VAL A 156 1.73 11.04 -2.19
CA VAL A 156 2.35 12.18 -1.51
C VAL A 156 1.71 12.28 -0.13
N VAL A 157 2.49 12.14 0.94
CA VAL A 157 1.99 12.37 2.31
C VAL A 157 1.75 13.87 2.45
N PRO A 158 0.52 14.34 2.69
CA PRO A 158 0.27 15.77 2.81
C PRO A 158 1.08 16.36 3.97
N THR A 159 1.67 17.53 3.76
CA THR A 159 2.54 18.19 4.75
C THR A 159 1.86 18.40 6.10
N VAL A 160 0.54 18.61 6.10
CA VAL A 160 -0.26 18.71 7.34
C VAL A 160 -0.14 17.47 8.23
N TRP A 161 -0.11 16.27 7.64
CA TRP A 161 0.04 15.02 8.41
C TRP A 161 1.47 14.87 8.95
N VAL A 162 2.47 15.32 8.20
CA VAL A 162 3.86 15.34 8.65
C VAL A 162 4.01 16.30 9.83
N VAL A 163 3.49 17.53 9.70
CA VAL A 163 3.55 18.55 10.76
C VAL A 163 2.75 18.11 12.00
N ALA A 164 1.55 17.57 11.82
CA ALA A 164 0.75 17.05 12.92
C ALA A 164 1.44 15.89 13.64
N GLY A 165 2.05 14.96 12.89
CA GLY A 165 2.83 13.86 13.45
C GLY A 165 4.04 14.36 14.26
N LEU A 166 4.81 15.30 13.72
CA LEU A 166 5.94 15.91 14.42
C LEU A 166 5.49 16.65 15.70
N ALA A 167 4.39 17.41 15.63
CA ALA A 167 3.83 18.09 16.79
C ALA A 167 3.38 17.09 17.88
N ALA A 168 2.73 15.99 17.50
CA ALA A 168 2.34 14.94 18.43
C ALA A 168 3.56 14.30 19.12
N VAL A 169 4.63 13.99 18.37
CA VAL A 169 5.88 13.46 18.94
C VAL A 169 6.51 14.44 19.93
N ALA A 170 6.53 15.74 19.63
CA ALA A 170 7.04 16.76 20.54
C ALA A 170 6.22 16.84 21.83
N VAL A 171 4.88 16.78 21.74
CA VAL A 171 3.99 16.78 22.91
C VAL A 171 4.23 15.55 23.78
N VAL A 172 4.32 14.36 23.17
CA VAL A 172 4.61 13.11 23.89
C VAL A 172 5.99 13.18 24.56
N GLY A 173 7.01 13.67 23.85
CA GLY A 173 8.35 13.87 24.40
C GLY A 173 8.37 14.82 25.61
N ALA A 174 7.64 15.93 25.53
CA ALA A 174 7.51 16.88 26.63
C ALA A 174 6.76 16.27 27.84
N ALA A 175 5.69 15.52 27.60
CA ALA A 175 4.93 14.85 28.66
C ALA A 175 5.76 13.77 29.36
N VAL A 176 6.48 12.94 28.59
CA VAL A 176 7.38 11.90 29.14
C VAL A 176 8.54 12.55 29.91
N GLY A 177 9.19 13.56 29.33
CA GLY A 177 10.26 14.31 30.01
C GLY A 177 9.77 14.96 31.30
N GLY A 178 8.59 15.57 31.29
CA GLY A 178 7.92 16.12 32.47
C GLY A 178 7.64 15.06 33.54
N LEU A 179 7.13 13.89 33.14
CA LEU A 179 6.85 12.78 34.06
C LEU A 179 8.13 12.21 34.69
N VAL A 180 9.20 12.04 33.92
CA VAL A 180 10.51 11.59 34.41
C VAL A 180 11.06 12.59 35.44
N ARG A 181 11.02 13.89 35.11
CA ARG A 181 11.45 14.95 36.03
C ARG A 181 10.61 14.97 37.32
N TYR A 182 9.30 14.83 37.18
CA TYR A 182 8.37 14.76 38.30
C TYR A 182 8.66 13.58 39.23
N ARG A 183 8.86 12.37 38.68
CA ARG A 183 9.23 11.18 39.46
C ARG A 183 10.57 11.34 40.18
N GLY A 184 11.59 11.88 39.50
CA GLY A 184 12.89 12.13 40.12
C GLY A 184 12.82 13.05 41.35
N SER A 185 12.01 14.11 41.27
CA SER A 185 11.82 15.06 42.37
C SER A 185 11.08 14.51 43.59
N ARG A 186 10.38 13.37 43.45
CA ARG A 186 9.58 12.75 44.51
C ARG A 186 10.26 11.58 45.21
N SER A 187 11.54 11.33 44.92
CA SER A 187 12.31 10.34 45.67
C SER A 187 12.28 10.71 47.17
N PRO A 188 11.69 9.88 48.06
CA PRO A 188 11.56 10.21 49.47
C PRO A 188 12.93 10.43 50.12
N ASP A 189 13.03 11.42 50.99
CA ASP A 189 14.22 11.70 51.79
C ASP A 189 14.54 10.48 52.68
N PRO A 190 15.76 9.90 52.65
CA PRO A 190 16.13 8.79 53.52
C PRO A 190 16.19 9.15 55.03
N ARG A 191 15.91 10.39 55.42
CA ARG A 191 15.96 10.83 56.83
C ARG A 191 14.58 10.96 57.45
N THR A 192 13.99 9.83 57.79
CA THR A 192 13.27 9.71 59.07
C THR A 192 14.09 8.76 59.92
N ASP A 193 15.17 9.30 60.47
CA ASP A 193 15.93 8.66 61.54
C ASP A 193 15.04 8.73 62.80
N PRO A 194 14.56 7.61 63.37
CA PRO A 194 13.92 7.67 64.67
C PRO A 194 14.99 8.15 65.66
N GLY A 195 14.80 9.36 66.20
CA GLY A 195 15.79 10.03 67.05
C GLY A 195 16.31 9.15 68.19
N PRO A 196 17.52 9.43 68.70
CA PRO A 196 18.25 8.50 69.56
C PRO A 196 17.41 8.13 70.79
N THR A 197 17.18 6.82 70.94
CA THR A 197 16.59 6.22 72.12
C THR A 197 17.41 6.67 73.34
N ARG A 198 16.77 7.42 74.24
CA ARG A 198 17.39 7.84 75.50
C ARG A 198 17.68 6.58 76.30
N VAL A 199 18.96 6.22 76.44
CA VAL A 199 19.39 5.15 77.36
C VAL A 199 19.16 5.67 78.79
N PRO A 200 18.42 4.96 79.65
CA PRO A 200 18.31 5.33 81.06
C PRO A 200 19.66 5.22 81.76
N GLU A 201 19.99 6.22 82.58
CA GLU A 201 21.18 6.27 83.42
C GLU A 201 21.15 5.13 84.46
N PRO A 202 22.25 4.37 84.69
CA PRO A 202 22.24 3.27 85.65
C PRO A 202 22.26 3.82 87.09
N GLU A 203 21.28 3.42 87.90
CA GLU A 203 21.26 3.67 89.35
C GLU A 203 22.43 2.96 90.06
N PRO A 204 23.00 3.55 91.12
CA PRO A 204 24.13 2.95 91.82
C PRO A 204 23.74 1.72 92.64
N GLU A 205 24.52 0.66 92.48
CA GLU A 205 24.41 -0.62 93.19
C GLU A 205 24.52 -0.46 94.72
N THR A 206 23.63 -1.14 95.45
CA THR A 206 23.85 -1.51 96.86
C THR A 206 23.60 -3.01 97.03
N THR A 207 24.63 -3.73 97.45
CA THR A 207 24.76 -5.19 97.69
C THR A 207 24.34 -5.56 99.15
N PRO A 208 24.10 -6.83 99.56
CA PRO A 208 23.16 -7.87 99.08
C PRO A 208 22.33 -8.59 100.20
N ASP A 209 21.39 -9.46 99.77
CA ASP A 209 20.93 -10.76 100.37
C ASP A 209 19.99 -10.77 101.61
N PRO A 210 19.18 -11.83 101.91
CA PRO A 210 18.76 -13.01 101.13
C PRO A 210 17.24 -13.25 101.10
N GLY A 211 16.75 -13.92 100.06
CA GLY A 211 15.50 -14.69 100.17
C GLY A 211 14.65 -14.78 98.91
N ALA A 212 14.29 -16.02 98.58
CA ALA A 212 13.21 -16.48 97.71
C ALA A 212 13.52 -16.65 96.20
N GLU A 213 13.88 -17.91 95.89
CA GLU A 213 13.34 -18.78 94.82
C GLU A 213 12.98 -18.21 93.43
N ALA A 214 13.61 -18.80 92.41
CA ALA A 214 13.16 -18.80 91.02
C ALA A 214 12.05 -19.86 90.81
N PRO A 215 11.10 -19.64 89.88
CA PRO A 215 10.96 -20.58 88.75
C PRO A 215 10.56 -19.87 87.44
N GLU A 216 11.24 -20.16 86.32
CA GLU A 216 10.94 -21.15 85.25
C GLU A 216 10.36 -20.51 83.98
N VAL A 217 11.02 -20.81 82.87
CA VAL A 217 10.64 -20.53 81.47
C VAL A 217 9.95 -21.77 80.90
N PRO A 218 9.03 -21.63 79.94
CA PRO A 218 8.96 -22.64 78.90
C PRO A 218 9.01 -22.05 77.48
N GLU A 219 9.90 -22.66 76.70
CA GLU A 219 9.92 -22.72 75.23
C GLU A 219 8.82 -23.67 74.71
N GLY A 220 8.49 -23.50 73.42
CA GLY A 220 7.70 -24.45 72.62
C GLY A 220 7.19 -23.76 71.36
N ASP A 221 7.90 -23.84 70.23
CA ASP A 221 7.86 -24.90 69.20
C ASP A 221 6.67 -24.80 68.24
N GLY A 222 6.96 -24.75 66.92
CA GLY A 222 5.91 -24.88 65.90
C GLY A 222 6.33 -24.50 64.47
N VAL A 223 7.01 -25.43 63.79
CA VAL A 223 7.35 -25.45 62.36
C VAL A 223 6.10 -25.56 61.47
N GLY A 224 6.11 -24.91 60.30
CA GLY A 224 5.16 -25.15 59.21
C GLY A 224 5.59 -24.49 57.88
N THR A 225 6.25 -25.26 57.03
CA THR A 225 6.61 -24.95 55.64
C THR A 225 5.40 -25.02 54.70
N ASP A 226 5.30 -24.14 53.69
CA ASP A 226 4.92 -24.60 52.35
C ASP A 226 5.38 -23.68 51.21
N SER A 227 5.79 -24.33 50.13
CA SER A 227 6.42 -23.80 48.92
C SER A 227 5.36 -23.57 47.83
N ASN A 228 5.58 -22.68 46.85
CA ASN A 228 5.04 -22.88 45.49
C ASN A 228 5.70 -21.96 44.44
N VAL A 229 6.62 -22.55 43.68
CA VAL A 229 7.16 -22.08 42.39
C VAL A 229 6.24 -22.59 41.27
N ARG A 230 5.89 -21.74 40.29
CA ARG A 230 5.09 -22.11 39.09
C ARG A 230 5.99 -22.28 37.85
N PRO A 231 5.83 -23.34 37.03
CA PRO A 231 6.50 -23.45 35.72
C PRO A 231 5.64 -22.90 34.56
N PHE A 232 6.29 -22.25 33.59
CA PHE A 232 5.71 -21.76 32.33
C PHE A 232 5.81 -22.84 31.22
N PRO A 233 4.78 -23.05 30.37
CA PRO A 233 4.87 -23.94 29.21
C PRO A 233 5.04 -23.18 27.88
N GLY A 234 5.83 -23.77 26.97
CA GLY A 234 5.62 -23.65 25.51
C GLY A 234 6.72 -22.94 24.71
N ALA A 235 7.82 -23.63 24.41
CA ALA A 235 8.70 -23.33 23.28
C ALA A 235 8.62 -24.50 22.27
N ALA A 236 8.24 -24.20 21.03
CA ALA A 236 8.17 -25.17 19.93
C ALA A 236 9.58 -25.52 19.42
N PRO A 237 9.82 -26.75 18.94
CA PRO A 237 11.14 -27.15 18.44
C PRO A 237 11.42 -26.60 17.03
N VAL A 238 12.61 -26.00 16.88
CA VAL A 238 13.21 -25.59 15.61
C VAL A 238 13.91 -26.81 15.00
N TYR A 239 13.51 -27.21 13.79
CA TYR A 239 14.23 -28.23 13.03
C TYR A 239 15.40 -27.57 12.28
N HIS A 240 16.63 -27.93 12.67
CA HIS A 240 17.82 -27.69 11.87
C HIS A 240 17.87 -28.68 10.71
N LEU A 241 17.68 -28.19 9.48
CA LEU A 241 18.06 -28.90 8.27
C LEU A 241 19.47 -28.44 7.91
N ASP A 242 20.43 -29.34 8.01
CA ASP A 242 21.78 -29.08 7.52
C ASP A 242 22.35 -30.28 6.75
N ALA A 243 23.13 -29.89 5.74
CA ALA A 243 24.13 -30.63 4.98
C ALA A 243 23.73 -31.56 3.81
N HIS A 244 23.99 -31.02 2.60
CA HIS A 244 24.89 -31.57 1.58
C HIS A 244 24.87 -33.08 1.25
N ARG A 245 24.37 -33.42 0.05
CA ARG A 245 25.17 -33.91 -1.09
C ARG A 245 24.35 -33.95 -2.38
#